data_AF-A0A7X0GIH8-F1
#
_entry.id   AF-A0A7X0GIH8-F1
#
_cell.length_a   1.000
_cell.length_b   1.000
_cell.length_c   1.000
_cell.angle_alpha   90.00
_cell.angle_beta   90.00
_cell.angle_gamma   90.00
#
_symmetry.space_group_name_H-M   'P 1'
#
loop_
_entity.id
_entity.type
_entity.pdbx_description
1 polymer ?
#
loop_
_entity_poly.entity_id
_entity_poly.type
_entity_poly.pdbx_seq_one_letter_code
_entity_poly.pdbx_strand_id
1 'polypeptide(L)' 'MDASDAKAVDAAAQQVVDAYGHIDVWVNNAFTGVFAPFTEVEPDEFRRVTEVTYLGYVFGTRAARGT' A
#
# COMPACT_ATOMS: atom_id res chain seq x y z
N MET A 1 8.45 2.45 5.06
CA MET A 1 7.09 2.06 5.49
C MET A 1 6.73 0.73 4.85
N ASP A 2 5.90 -0.07 5.49
CA ASP A 2 5.23 -1.20 4.84
C ASP A 2 3.88 -0.70 4.29
N ALA A 3 3.62 -0.92 3.00
CA ALA A 3 2.41 -0.45 2.35
C ALA A 3 1.15 -1.19 2.85
N SER A 4 1.27 -2.39 3.40
CA SER A 4 0.13 -3.10 4.01
C SER A 4 -0.25 -2.59 5.40
N ASP A 5 0.52 -1.67 5.99
CA ASP A 5 0.17 -1.02 7.27
C ASP A 5 -0.41 0.38 7.01
N ALA A 6 -1.72 0.51 7.21
CA ALA A 6 -2.43 1.77 7.01
C ALA A 6 -1.85 2.93 7.83
N LYS A 7 -1.42 2.68 9.09
CA LYS A 7 -0.86 3.75 9.93
C LYS A 7 0.50 4.20 9.42
N ALA A 8 1.32 3.26 8.94
CA ALA A 8 2.61 3.58 8.37
C ALA A 8 2.47 4.40 7.07
N VAL A 9 1.45 4.10 6.26
CA VAL A 9 1.12 4.85 5.03
C VAL A 9 0.64 6.27 5.37
N ASP A 10 -0.30 6.40 6.31
CA ASP A 10 -0.81 7.72 6.75
C ASP A 10 0.31 8.58 7.33
N ALA A 11 1.17 8.00 8.17
CA ALA A 11 2.32 8.71 8.73
C ALA A 11 3.29 9.20 7.66
N ALA A 12 3.51 8.41 6.61
CA ALA A 12 4.37 8.82 5.49
C ALA A 12 3.74 9.96 4.68
N ALA A 13 2.42 9.93 4.42
CA ALA A 13 1.73 11.04 3.77
C ALA A 13 1.83 12.32 4.60
N GLN A 14 1.61 12.24 5.91
CA GLN A 14 1.73 13.40 6.81
C GLN A 14 3.15 13.99 6.80
N GLN A 15 4.19 13.14 6.80
CA GLN A 15 5.58 13.62 6.72
C GLN A 15 5.86 14.42 5.43
N VAL A 16 5.28 14.02 4.30
CA VAL A 16 5.42 14.75 3.02
C VAL A 16 4.69 16.09 3.11
N VAL A 17 3.48 16.11 3.66
CA VAL A 17 2.69 17.33 3.83
C VAL A 17 3.36 18.31 4.79
N ASP A 18 3.90 17.83 5.91
CA ASP A 18 4.63 18.66 6.86
C ASP A 18 5.87 19.32 6.23
N ALA A 19 6.53 18.63 5.29
CA ALA A 19 7.73 19.11 4.62
C ALA A 19 7.45 20.01 3.40
N TYR A 20 6.38 19.74 2.65
CA TYR A 20 6.15 20.34 1.32
C TYR A 20 4.76 21.01 1.18
N GLY A 21 3.93 20.97 2.21
CA GLY A 21 2.61 21.59 2.29
C GLY A 21 1.47 20.81 1.64
N HIS A 22 1.75 19.96 0.65
CA HIS A 22 0.75 19.15 -0.05
C HIS A 22 1.38 17.98 -0.84
N ILE A 23 0.54 17.10 -1.38
CA ILE A 23 0.93 16.00 -2.28
C ILE A 23 0.24 16.23 -3.63
N ASP A 24 1.02 16.49 -4.69
CA ASP A 24 0.48 16.62 -6.05
C ASP A 24 0.12 15.26 -6.67
N VAL A 25 0.99 14.28 -6.47
CA VAL A 25 0.88 12.96 -7.10
C VAL A 25 1.29 11.89 -6.10
N TRP A 26 0.43 10.88 -5.96
CA TRP A 26 0.72 9.66 -5.23
C TRP A 26 0.77 8.47 -6.18
N VAL A 27 1.91 7.76 -6.19
CA VAL A 27 2.09 6.57 -7.02
C VAL A 27 1.97 5.31 -6.17
N ASN A 28 0.87 4.59 -6.36
CA ASN A 28 0.69 3.25 -5.81
C ASN A 28 1.54 2.25 -6.62
N ASN A 29 2.75 1.97 -6.14
CA ASN A 29 3.72 1.10 -6.83
C ASN A 29 4.02 -0.22 -6.09
N ALA A 30 3.78 -0.28 -4.78
CA ALA A 30 4.13 -1.46 -3.98
C ALA A 30 3.27 -2.68 -4.36
N PHE A 31 3.91 -3.73 -4.85
CA PHE A 31 3.26 -4.96 -5.30
C PHE A 31 4.02 -6.18 -4.80
N THR A 32 3.29 -7.26 -4.52
CA THR A 32 3.84 -8.60 -4.42
C THR A 32 2.92 -9.61 -5.11
N GLY A 33 3.48 -10.72 -5.58
CA GLY A 33 2.77 -11.77 -6.31
C GLY A 33 3.42 -13.14 -6.10
N VAL A 34 2.64 -14.20 -6.27
CA VAL A 34 3.14 -15.59 -6.29
C VAL A 34 2.94 -16.16 -7.68
N PHE A 35 3.99 -16.77 -8.22
CA PHE A 35 4.00 -17.38 -9.55
C PHE A 35 4.04 -18.91 -9.39
N ALA A 36 2.86 -19.50 -9.19
CA ALA A 36 2.65 -20.94 -9.10
C ALA A 36 1.27 -21.31 -9.69
N PRO A 37 1.03 -22.58 -10.07
CA PRO A 37 -0.31 -23.06 -10.35
C PRO A 37 -1.26 -22.73 -9.20
N PHE A 38 -2.52 -22.39 -9.51
CA PHE A 38 -3.50 -21.95 -8.50
C PHE A 38 -3.66 -22.94 -7.32
N THR A 39 -3.59 -24.24 -7.60
CA THR A 39 -3.73 -25.31 -6.61
C THR A 39 -2.51 -25.48 -5.70
N GLU A 40 -1.40 -24.79 -5.99
CA GLU A 40 -0.14 -24.83 -5.25
C GLU A 40 0.13 -23.54 -4.48
N VAL A 41 -0.76 -22.55 -4.57
CA VAL A 41 -0.63 -21.30 -3.81
C VAL A 41 -1.27 -21.48 -2.42
N GLU A 42 -0.49 -21.20 -1.39
CA GLU A 42 -0.95 -21.32 -0.01
C GLU A 42 -1.91 -20.17 0.37
N PRO A 43 -2.90 -20.40 1.26
CA PRO A 43 -3.83 -19.35 1.68
C PRO A 43 -3.16 -18.07 2.21
N ASP A 44 -2.03 -18.20 2.90
CA ASP A 44 -1.29 -17.07 3.45
C ASP A 44 -0.57 -16.25 2.36
N GLU A 45 -0.21 -16.88 1.25
CA GLU A 45 0.36 -16.19 0.09
C GLU A 45 -0.69 -15.33 -0.61
N PHE A 46 -1.91 -15.85 -0.78
CA PHE A 46 -3.04 -15.04 -1.28
C PHE A 46 -3.35 -13.86 -0.36
N ARG A 47 -3.33 -14.08 0.95
CA ARG A 47 -3.53 -13.00 1.93
C ARG A 47 -2.46 -11.94 1.78
N ARG A 48 -1.18 -12.34 1.71
CA ARG A 48 -0.07 -11.40 1.60
C ARG A 48 -0.13 -10.57 0.31
N VAL A 49 -0.45 -11.20 -0.82
CA VAL A 49 -0.64 -10.49 -2.10
C VAL A 49 -1.76 -9.47 -1.98
N THR A 50 -2.88 -9.84 -1.36
CA THR A 50 -4.01 -8.93 -1.15
C THR A 50 -3.65 -7.77 -0.23
N GLU A 51 -2.93 -8.03 0.86
CA GLU A 51 -2.52 -7.01 1.83
C GLU A 51 -1.57 -5.97 1.25
N VAL A 52 -0.53 -6.40 0.51
CA VAL A 52 0.45 -5.47 -0.07
C VAL A 52 -0.14 -4.73 -1.25
N THR A 53 -0.67 -5.48 -2.22
CA THR A 53 -1.02 -4.93 -3.52
C THR A 53 -2.36 -4.22 -3.45
N TYR A 54 -3.41 -4.92 -3.02
CA TYR A 54 -4.76 -4.37 -3.05
C TYR A 54 -4.97 -3.38 -1.89
N LEU A 55 -4.78 -3.84 -0.65
CA LEU A 55 -5.02 -2.98 0.51
C LEU A 55 -3.99 -1.86 0.60
N GLY A 56 -2.72 -2.09 0.25
CA GLY A 56 -1.74 -1.02 0.19
C GLY A 56 -2.12 0.11 -0.76
N TYR A 57 -2.73 -0.21 -1.90
CA TYR A 57 -3.21 0.81 -2.85
C TYR A 57 -4.44 1.54 -2.30
N VAL A 58 -5.32 0.85 -1.58
CA VAL A 58 -6.45 1.48 -0.89
C VAL A 58 -5.95 2.46 0.17
N PHE A 59 -4.98 2.06 0.99
CA PHE A 59 -4.41 2.92 2.04
C PHE A 59 -3.70 4.13 1.42
N GLY A 60 -2.86 3.93 0.41
CA GLY A 60 -2.18 5.02 -0.29
C GLY A 60 -3.15 6.02 -0.92
N THR A 61 -4.19 5.53 -1.59
CA THR A 61 -5.22 6.38 -2.20
C THR A 61 -6.02 7.17 -1.17
N ARG A 62 -6.29 6.58 0.00
CA ARG A 62 -6.98 7.28 1.11
C ARG A 62 -6.08 8.34 1.73
N ALA A 63 -4.82 8.00 2.00
CA ALA A 63 -3.85 8.91 2.59
C ALA A 63 -3.64 10.14 1.70
N ALA A 64 -3.48 9.96 0.39
CA ALA A 64 -3.29 11.06 -0.55
C ALA A 64 -4.52 11.98 -0.75
N ARG A 65 -5.72 11.55 -0.32
CA ARG A 65 -6.95 12.37 -0.38
C ARG A 65 -7.28 13.09 0.92
N GLY A 66 -6.71 12.64 2.04
CA GLY A 66 -7.00 13.12 3.38
C GLY A 66 -6.13 14.28 3.84
N THR A 67 -5.22 14.74 2.97
CA THR A 67 -4.20 15.75 3.24
C THR A 67 -4.40 16.99 2.39
#